data_AF-A0A9E1RUV1-F1
#
_entry.id   AF-A0A9E1RUV1-F1
#
_cell.length_a   1.000
_cell.length_b   1.000
_cell.length_c   1.000
_cell.angle_alpha   90.00
_cell.angle_beta   90.00
_cell.angle_gamma   90.00
#
_symmetry.space_group_name_H-M   'P 1'
#
loop_
_entity.id
_entity.type
_entity.pdbx_description
1 polymer ?
#
loop_
_entity_poly.entity_id
_entity_poly.type
_entity_poly.pdbx_seq_one_letter_code
_entity_poly.pdbx_strand_id
1 'polypeptide(L)' 'NETLTATPTIANDDPYGEGWMVRVQIPDWADYKSQLTTGAAIGPAYEAKMAADDFAGCAA' A
#
# COMPACT_ATOMS: atom_id res chain seq x y z
N ASN A 1 3.82 -3.24 14.58
CA ASN A 1 3.20 -1.97 14.97
C ASN A 1 2.22 -2.26 16.10
N GLU A 2 2.68 -2.18 17.33
CA GLU A 2 1.87 -2.44 18.53
C GLU A 2 0.75 -1.41 18.67
N THR A 3 0.96 -0.18 18.17
CA THR A 3 -0.05 0.88 18.12
C THR A 3 -1.23 0.48 17.25
N LEU A 4 -0.99 -0.15 16.09
CA LEU A 4 -2.05 -0.64 15.21
C LEU A 4 -2.92 -1.72 15.88
N THR A 5 -2.34 -2.55 16.74
CA THR A 5 -3.12 -3.52 17.54
C THR A 5 -4.01 -2.82 18.57
N ALA A 6 -3.48 -1.80 19.24
CA ALA A 6 -4.22 -1.05 20.27
C ALA A 6 -5.27 -0.09 19.67
N THR A 7 -4.99 0.47 18.49
CA THR A 7 -5.81 1.46 17.80
C THR A 7 -5.90 1.12 16.30
N PRO A 8 -6.77 0.17 15.91
CA PRO A 8 -6.82 -0.30 14.52
C PRO A 8 -7.27 0.77 13.50
N THR A 9 -7.97 1.81 13.96
CA THR A 9 -8.48 2.88 13.08
C THR A 9 -7.39 3.66 12.37
N ILE A 10 -6.17 3.66 12.92
CA ILE A 10 -5.02 4.35 12.34
C ILE A 10 -4.64 3.84 10.94
N ALA A 11 -5.03 2.60 10.60
CA ALA A 11 -4.91 2.08 9.23
C ALA A 11 -5.71 2.90 8.21
N ASN A 12 -6.81 3.53 8.63
CA ASN A 12 -7.64 4.38 7.78
C ASN A 12 -7.26 5.86 7.92
N ASP A 13 -6.97 6.31 9.15
CA ASP A 13 -6.70 7.72 9.44
C ASP A 13 -5.33 8.17 8.92
N ASP A 14 -4.32 7.30 9.00
CA ASP A 14 -2.96 7.55 8.49
C ASP A 14 -2.36 6.28 7.85
N PRO A 15 -2.89 5.83 6.70
CA PRO A 15 -2.55 4.55 6.07
C PRO A 15 -1.07 4.42 5.67
N TYR A 16 -0.39 5.55 5.45
CA TYR A 16 0.99 5.57 4.94
C TYR A 16 2.02 6.09 5.96
N GLY A 17 1.58 6.64 7.10
CA GLY A 17 2.45 7.04 8.20
C GLY A 17 2.41 6.04 9.36
N GLU A 18 1.68 6.39 10.41
CA GLU A 18 1.57 5.59 11.63
C GLU A 18 0.82 4.26 11.42
N GLY A 19 0.03 4.13 10.33
CA GLY A 19 -0.73 2.94 9.97
C GLY A 19 0.06 1.75 9.41
N TRP A 20 1.41 1.80 9.38
CA TRP A 20 2.22 0.68 8.87
C TRP A 20 1.93 -0.64 9.62
N MET A 21 1.86 -1.76 8.90
CA MET A 21 1.51 -3.05 9.50
C MET A 21 2.75 -3.84 9.93
N VAL A 22 3.67 -4.06 9.00
CA VAL A 22 4.83 -4.94 9.17
C VAL A 22 6.11 -4.28 8.65
N ARG A 23 7.25 -4.71 9.19
CA ARG A 23 8.58 -4.42 8.62
C ARG A 23 9.14 -5.72 8.08
N VAL A 24 9.46 -5.73 6.79
CA VAL A 24 9.98 -6.93 6.10
C VAL A 24 11.46 -6.74 5.83
N GLN A 25 12.26 -7.75 6.15
CA GLN A 25 13.67 -7.80 5.76
C GLN A 25 13.81 -8.63 4.49
N ILE A 26 14.35 -8.03 3.43
CA ILE A 26 14.56 -8.66 2.13
C ILE A 26 16.08 -8.78 1.88
N PRO A 27 16.62 -9.97 1.58
CA PRO A 27 18.06 -10.16 1.38
C PRO A 27 18.68 -9.29 0.26
N ASP A 28 17.99 -9.17 -0.88
CA ASP A 28 18.39 -8.30 -1.99
C ASP A 28 17.37 -7.19 -2.21
N TRP A 29 17.41 -6.17 -1.36
CA TRP A 29 16.45 -5.07 -1.45
C TRP A 29 16.57 -4.26 -2.75
N ALA A 30 17.77 -4.16 -3.33
CA ALA A 30 17.97 -3.38 -4.54
C ALA A 30 17.27 -4.01 -5.75
N ASP A 31 17.42 -5.33 -5.92
CA ASP A 31 16.73 -6.08 -6.97
C ASP A 31 15.21 -6.02 -6.77
N TYR A 32 14.71 -6.34 -5.58
CA TYR A 32 13.27 -6.32 -5.30
C TYR A 32 12.65 -4.94 -5.50
N LYS A 33 13.31 -3.87 -5.04
CA LYS A 33 12.81 -2.50 -5.20
C LYS A 33 12.67 -2.11 -6.68
N SER A 34 13.54 -2.62 -7.55
CA SER A 34 13.48 -2.32 -8.99
C SER A 34 12.23 -2.89 -9.68
N GLN A 35 11.62 -3.91 -9.09
CA GLN A 35 10.41 -4.57 -9.61
C GLN A 35 9.12 -3.88 -9.14
N LEU A 36 9.21 -2.92 -8.22
CA LEU A 36 8.05 -2.21 -7.69
C LEU A 36 7.65 -1.03 -8.60
N THR A 37 6.35 -0.85 -8.81
CA THR A 37 5.81 0.36 -9.45
C THR A 37 6.08 1.58 -8.56
N THR A 38 6.69 2.62 -9.11
CA THR A 38 7.06 3.84 -8.36
C THR A 38 6.64 5.12 -9.08
N GLY A 39 6.57 6.23 -8.33
CA GLY A 39 6.31 7.56 -8.87
C GLY A 39 4.95 7.70 -9.54
N ALA A 40 4.91 8.43 -10.65
CA ALA A 40 3.67 8.75 -11.37
C ALA A 40 2.94 7.51 -11.95
N ALA A 41 3.61 6.36 -12.06
CA ALA A 41 3.02 5.14 -12.56
C ALA A 41 2.08 4.44 -11.54
N ILE A 42 2.13 4.83 -10.26
CA ILE A 42 1.35 4.18 -9.19
C ILE A 42 -0.16 4.33 -9.43
N GLY A 43 -0.64 5.55 -9.70
CA GLY A 43 -2.07 5.83 -9.89
C GLY A 43 -2.70 4.97 -11.00
N PRO A 44 -2.18 5.02 -12.24
CA PRO A 44 -2.70 4.21 -13.35
C PRO A 44 -2.66 2.71 -13.09
N ALA A 45 -1.63 2.21 -12.40
CA ALA A 45 -1.52 0.79 -12.07
C ALA A 45 -2.61 0.35 -11.08
N TYR A 46 -2.92 1.18 -10.08
CA TYR A 46 -4.03 0.91 -9.15
C TYR A 46 -5.38 1.01 -9.84
N GLU A 47 -5.62 2.02 -10.69
CA GLU A 47 -6.88 2.13 -11.47
C GLU A 47 -7.13 0.90 -12.34
N ALA A 48 -6.09 0.44 -13.05
CA ALA A 48 -6.17 -0.78 -13.85
C ALA A 48 -6.51 -2.01 -12.99
N LYS A 49 -5.92 -2.11 -11.78
CA LYS A 49 -6.22 -3.22 -10.86
C LYS A 49 -7.64 -3.15 -10.31
N MET A 50 -8.12 -1.97 -9.93
CA MET A 50 -9.49 -1.77 -9.46
C MET A 50 -10.50 -2.16 -10.53
N ALA A 51 -10.28 -1.75 -11.78
CA ALA A 51 -11.12 -2.15 -12.91
C ALA A 51 -11.08 -3.67 -13.15
N ALA A 52 -9.91 -4.30 -13.04
CA ALA A 52 -9.77 -5.75 -13.17
C ALA A 52 -10.46 -6.55 -12.04
N ASP A 53 -10.64 -5.93 -10.88
CA ASP A 53 -11.28 -6.51 -9.70
C ASP A 53 -12.78 -6.16 -9.59
N ASP A 54 -13.36 -5.53 -10.63
CA ASP A 54 -14.72 -4.97 -10.60
C ASP A 54 -14.97 -4.05 -9.39
N PHE A 55 -13.92 -3.37 -8.92
CA PHE A 55 -13.99 -2.43 -7.82
C PHE A 55 -14.10 -1.00 -8.35
N ALA A 56 -15.24 -0.37 -8.11
CA ALA A 56 -15.56 0.95 -8.66
C ALA A 56 -14.76 2.12 -8.04
N GLY A 57 -13.97 1.87 -6.99
CA GLY A 57 -13.17 2.90 -6.33
C GLY A 57 -14.00 3.92 -5.54
N CYS A 58 -13.36 5.02 -5.14
CA CYS A 58 -13.98 6.06 -4.31
C CYS A 58 -14.92 7.02 -5.07
N ALA A 59 -14.99 6.92 -6.39
CA ALA A 59 -15.84 7.77 -7.24
C ALA A 59 -17.17 7.09 -7.66
N ALA A 60 -17.46 5.93 -7.06
CA ALA A 60 -18.68 5.15 -7.27
C ALA A 60 -19.93 5.83 -6.69
#